data_AF-A0A2T5IGR1-F1
#
_entry.id   AF-A0A2T5IGR1-F1
#
_cell.length_a   1.000
_cell.length_b   1.000
_cell.length_c   1.000
_cell.angle_alpha   90.00
_cell.angle_beta   90.00
_cell.angle_gamma   90.00
#
_symmetry.space_group_name_H-M   'P 1'
#
loop_
_entity.id
_entity.type
_entity.pdbx_description
1 polymer ?
#
loop_
_entity_poly.entity_id
_entity_poly.type
_entity_poly.pdbx_seq_one_letter_code
_entity_poly.pdbx_strand_id
1 'polypeptide(L)'
;MKNNNKAKLMTLLLGAGLLFGACGTTQATTIDQASTNSAASSSSQSNVKTFTLNELAQYDGKNGNDAYVAVAGIVYDVTNAAKWQNGSHYGVQAGTDCTTAIKRSPHGTSVLEGLPIVGELTK
;
A
#
# COMPACT_ATOMS: atom_id res chain seq x y z
N MET A 1 -15.36 -34.64 11.60
CA MET A 1 -16.11 -34.74 10.33
C MET A 1 -15.26 -34.15 9.20
N LYS A 2 -15.17 -34.83 8.05
CA LYS A 2 -14.49 -34.35 6.85
C LYS A 2 -15.54 -33.79 5.89
N ASN A 3 -15.44 -32.52 5.51
CA ASN A 3 -16.24 -31.96 4.41
C ASN A 3 -15.31 -31.31 3.38
N ASN A 4 -15.27 -31.97 2.22
CA ASN A 4 -14.49 -31.63 1.05
C ASN A 4 -15.32 -30.72 0.16
N ASN A 5 -14.84 -29.51 -0.15
CA ASN A 5 -15.41 -28.68 -1.22
C ASN A 5 -14.45 -28.67 -2.40
N LYS A 6 -14.99 -29.12 -3.53
CA LYS A 6 -14.28 -29.62 -4.70
C LYS A 6 -13.92 -28.49 -5.65
N ALA A 7 -12.79 -28.67 -6.34
CA ALA A 7 -12.18 -27.76 -7.29
C ALA A 7 -13.17 -27.11 -8.27
N LYS A 8 -12.96 -25.82 -8.55
CA LYS A 8 -13.48 -25.17 -9.75
C LYS A 8 -12.30 -24.89 -10.69
N LEU A 9 -12.19 -25.78 -11.67
CA LEU A 9 -11.35 -25.75 -12.84
C LEU A 9 -11.59 -24.44 -13.62
N MET A 10 -10.58 -23.58 -13.76
CA MET A 10 -10.67 -22.35 -14.57
C MET A 10 -9.69 -22.49 -15.75
N THR A 11 -10.19 -23.12 -16.80
CA THR A 11 -9.49 -23.38 -18.06
C THR A 11 -9.54 -22.14 -18.95
N LEU A 12 -8.34 -21.62 -19.25
CA LEU A 12 -7.81 -21.22 -20.58
C LEU A 12 -8.71 -20.43 -21.54
N LEU A 13 -8.30 -19.19 -21.86
CA LEU A 13 -8.41 -18.64 -23.21
C LEU A 13 -7.17 -17.77 -23.49
N LEU A 14 -6.27 -18.30 -24.32
CA LEU A 14 -5.24 -17.53 -25.02
C LEU A 14 -5.95 -16.64 -26.05
N GLY A 15 -5.89 -15.33 -25.85
CA GLY A 15 -6.24 -14.34 -26.87
C GLY A 15 -4.97 -13.66 -27.38
N ALA A 16 -4.60 -13.98 -28.62
CA ALA A 16 -3.52 -13.37 -29.38
C ALA A 16 -4.05 -12.25 -30.30
N GLY A 17 -3.23 -11.22 -30.52
CA GLY A 17 -3.39 -10.20 -31.58
C GLY A 17 -3.84 -8.84 -31.04
N LEU A 18 -3.40 -7.68 -31.55
CA LEU A 18 -2.64 -7.35 -32.75
C LEU A 18 -1.97 -5.97 -32.54
N LEU A 19 -0.84 -5.83 -33.20
CA LEU A 19 -0.02 -4.63 -33.32
C LEU A 19 -0.78 -3.48 -34.00
N PHE A 20 -0.71 -2.27 -33.45
CA PHE A 20 -0.71 -1.05 -34.23
C PHE A 20 0.34 -0.09 -33.66
N GLY A 21 1.42 0.08 -34.42
CA GLY A 21 2.36 1.17 -34.24
C GLY A 21 1.79 2.46 -34.81
N ALA A 22 2.16 3.57 -34.20
CA ALA A 22 2.22 4.87 -34.87
C ALA A 22 3.38 5.66 -34.26
N CYS A 23 4.46 5.75 -35.04
CA CYS A 23 5.57 6.68 -34.87
C CYS A 23 5.03 8.09 -35.16
N GLY A 24 5.09 8.96 -34.16
CA GLY A 24 4.80 10.38 -34.26
C GLY A 24 6.08 11.19 -34.08
N THR A 25 6.32 12.06 -35.04
CA THR A 25 7.56 12.75 -35.38
C THR A 25 8.03 13.83 -34.40
N THR A 26 9.35 13.96 -34.39
CA THR A 26 10.25 14.98 -33.85
C THR A 26 9.72 16.42 -33.85
N GLN A 27 9.89 17.11 -32.72
CA GLN A 27 10.19 18.54 -32.74
C GLN A 27 11.39 18.79 -31.81
N ALA A 28 12.50 19.15 -32.44
CA ALA A 28 13.72 19.59 -31.79
C ALA A 28 13.59 21.08 -31.48
N THR A 29 13.82 21.44 -30.22
CA THR A 29 14.23 22.79 -29.83
C THR A 29 15.47 22.64 -28.98
N THR A 30 16.59 23.12 -29.50
CA THR A 30 17.87 23.20 -28.80
C THR A 30 17.97 24.50 -28.01
N ILE A 31 18.15 24.36 -26.68
CA ILE A 31 19.26 24.92 -25.85
C ILE A 31 19.26 26.46 -25.69
N ASP A 32 19.17 27.07 -24.50
CA ASP A 32 20.08 26.99 -23.34
C ASP A 32 19.41 27.47 -22.04
N GLN A 33 19.57 26.74 -20.94
CA GLN A 33 20.16 27.22 -19.69
C GLN A 33 20.22 26.08 -18.67
N ALA A 34 21.43 25.82 -18.22
CA ALA A 34 21.80 24.77 -17.30
C ALA A 34 21.23 25.01 -15.90
N SER A 35 20.64 23.97 -15.33
CA SER A 35 20.71 23.68 -13.89
C SER A 35 20.59 22.17 -13.72
N THR A 36 21.76 21.55 -13.67
CA THR A 36 22.01 20.14 -13.43
C THR A 36 21.79 19.80 -11.95
N ASN A 37 20.69 19.11 -11.62
CA ASN A 37 20.68 17.67 -11.38
C ASN A 37 19.39 17.27 -10.67
N SER A 38 18.54 16.57 -11.41
CA SER A 38 17.51 15.70 -10.88
C SER A 38 18.12 14.61 -9.98
N ALA A 39 17.67 14.52 -8.75
CA ALA A 39 17.33 13.23 -8.16
C ALA A 39 15.82 13.28 -7.95
N ALA A 40 15.13 12.52 -8.79
CA ALA A 40 13.70 12.39 -8.82
C ALA A 40 13.14 12.09 -7.43
N SER A 41 12.34 13.01 -6.90
CA SER A 41 11.24 12.63 -6.04
C SER A 41 9.99 12.90 -6.86
N SER A 42 9.60 11.89 -7.61
CA SER A 42 8.28 11.79 -8.21
C SER A 42 7.27 11.77 -7.06
N SER A 43 6.92 12.96 -6.57
CA SER A 43 5.73 13.14 -5.75
C SER A 43 4.54 13.01 -6.68
N SER A 44 4.22 11.76 -7.02
CA SER A 44 2.85 11.36 -7.27
C SER A 44 2.03 12.04 -6.19
N GLN A 45 1.20 13.02 -6.56
CA GLN A 45 0.15 13.51 -5.69
C GLN A 45 -0.77 12.30 -5.44
N SER A 46 -0.40 11.47 -4.46
CA SER A 46 -1.33 10.55 -3.84
C SER A 46 -2.38 11.45 -3.22
N ASN A 47 -3.63 11.22 -3.60
CA ASN A 47 -4.75 11.76 -2.87
C ASN A 47 -4.67 11.13 -1.46
N VAL A 48 -4.00 11.81 -0.53
CA VAL A 48 -3.78 11.33 0.83
C VAL A 48 -5.15 11.23 1.47
N LYS A 49 -5.62 10.00 1.68
CA LYS A 49 -6.92 9.76 2.29
C LYS A 49 -6.86 10.14 3.77
N THR A 50 -7.88 10.82 4.26
CA THR A 50 -8.06 11.03 5.69
C THR A 50 -8.95 9.93 6.26
N PHE A 51 -8.59 9.43 7.45
CA PHE A 51 -9.32 8.39 8.16
C PHE A 51 -9.72 8.90 9.54
N THR A 52 -10.97 8.68 9.93
CA THR A 52 -11.34 8.61 11.34
C THR A 52 -10.95 7.25 11.92
N LEU A 53 -10.96 7.11 13.25
CA LEU A 53 -10.73 5.80 13.90
C LEU A 53 -11.74 4.73 13.45
N ASN A 54 -13.01 5.11 13.24
CA ASN A 54 -14.05 4.17 12.80
C ASN A 54 -13.83 3.68 11.37
N GLU A 55 -13.37 4.55 10.49
CA GLU A 55 -13.01 4.18 9.12
C GLU A 55 -11.75 3.32 9.11
N LEU A 56 -10.73 3.68 9.89
CA LEU A 56 -9.52 2.88 10.04
C LEU A 56 -9.85 1.46 10.54
N ALA A 57 -10.80 1.32 11.47
CA ALA A 57 -11.21 0.02 12.01
C ALA A 57 -11.78 -0.97 10.98
N GLN A 58 -12.17 -0.51 9.78
CA GLN A 58 -12.60 -1.40 8.69
C GLN A 58 -11.43 -2.09 8.00
N TYR A 59 -10.21 -1.58 8.17
CA TYR A 59 -8.98 -2.11 7.57
C TYR A 59 -8.27 -3.03 8.56
N ASP A 60 -8.97 -4.09 8.95
CA ASP A 60 -8.59 -4.98 10.05
C ASP A 60 -7.79 -6.22 9.61
N GLY A 61 -7.50 -6.38 8.31
CA GLY A 61 -6.75 -7.52 7.79
C GLY A 61 -7.47 -8.87 7.88
N LYS A 62 -8.79 -8.88 8.10
CA LYS A 62 -9.59 -10.10 8.24
C LYS A 62 -10.60 -10.21 7.11
N ASN A 63 -11.03 -11.43 6.82
CA ASN A 63 -12.08 -11.70 5.83
C ASN A 63 -11.80 -11.11 4.43
N GLY A 64 -10.53 -10.92 4.07
CA GLY A 64 -10.13 -10.32 2.79
C GLY A 64 -10.05 -8.79 2.80
N ASN A 65 -10.30 -8.14 3.94
CA ASN A 65 -10.03 -6.72 4.12
C ASN A 65 -8.52 -6.46 4.12
N ASP A 66 -8.13 -5.31 3.60
CA ASP A 66 -6.79 -4.76 3.80
C ASP A 66 -6.51 -4.54 5.30
N ALA A 67 -5.23 -4.46 5.67
CA ALA A 67 -4.77 -4.27 7.04
C ALA A 67 -3.98 -2.97 7.15
N TYR A 68 -4.53 -1.95 7.82
CA TYR A 68 -3.87 -0.66 8.02
C TYR A 68 -3.60 -0.37 9.49
N VAL A 69 -2.58 0.43 9.79
CA VAL A 69 -2.30 0.92 11.15
C VAL A 69 -1.94 2.39 11.14
N ALA A 70 -2.40 3.13 12.15
CA ALA A 70 -1.96 4.50 12.35
C ALA A 70 -0.77 4.55 13.32
N VAL A 71 0.26 5.33 12.98
CA VAL A 71 1.36 5.68 13.89
C VAL A 71 1.64 7.17 13.77
N ALA A 72 1.55 7.88 14.90
CA ALA A 72 1.74 9.32 14.99
C ALA A 72 0.90 10.12 13.97
N GLY A 73 -0.31 9.65 13.68
CA GLY A 73 -1.22 10.28 12.72
C GLY A 73 -1.04 9.85 11.27
N ILE A 74 -0.03 9.04 10.93
CA ILE A 74 0.18 8.53 9.56
C ILE A 74 -0.39 7.11 9.48
N VAL A 75 -1.14 6.81 8.42
CA VAL A 75 -1.73 5.48 8.18
C VAL A 75 -0.86 4.71 7.19
N TYR A 76 -0.36 3.57 7.64
CA TYR A 76 0.49 2.66 6.88
C TYR A 76 -0.28 1.40 6.48
N ASP A 77 -0.03 0.94 5.25
CA ASP A 77 -0.51 -0.35 4.77
C ASP A 77 0.42 -1.48 5.21
N VAL A 78 -0.13 -2.41 5.99
CA VAL A 78 0.55 -3.62 6.46
C VAL A 78 -0.03 -4.91 5.86
N THR A 79 -0.93 -4.80 4.87
CA THR A 79 -1.66 -5.92 4.25
C THR A 79 -0.72 -7.03 3.77
N ASN A 80 0.39 -6.66 3.15
CA ASN A 80 1.37 -7.59 2.59
C ASN A 80 2.55 -7.89 3.53
N ALA A 81 2.54 -7.33 4.75
CA ALA A 81 3.59 -7.57 5.72
C ALA A 81 3.37 -8.94 6.39
N ALA A 82 4.30 -9.89 6.16
CA ALA A 82 4.17 -11.27 6.64
C ALA A 82 3.93 -11.43 8.15
N LYS A 83 4.32 -10.44 8.96
CA LYS A 83 4.14 -10.43 10.42
C LYS A 83 2.70 -10.08 10.86
N TRP A 84 1.88 -9.56 9.93
CA TRP A 84 0.51 -9.08 10.14
C TRP A 84 -0.56 -10.04 9.58
N GLN A 85 -0.21 -11.32 9.37
CA GLN A 85 -1.17 -12.33 8.94
C GLN A 85 -2.39 -12.35 9.85
N ASN A 86 -3.59 -12.38 9.25
CA ASN A 86 -4.88 -12.27 9.95
C ASN A 86 -5.07 -10.96 10.75
N GLY A 87 -4.37 -9.89 10.35
CA GLY A 87 -4.59 -8.55 10.89
C GLY A 87 -4.09 -8.34 12.32
N SER A 88 -3.10 -9.12 12.77
CA SER A 88 -2.58 -9.02 14.13
C SER A 88 -1.09 -9.29 14.21
N HIS A 89 -0.42 -8.53 15.09
CA HIS A 89 0.99 -8.72 15.39
C HIS A 89 1.27 -8.41 16.88
N TYR A 90 1.77 -9.41 17.64
CA TYR A 90 2.11 -9.27 19.07
C TYR A 90 1.05 -8.54 19.94
N GLY A 91 -0.23 -8.87 19.75
CA GLY A 91 -1.34 -8.29 20.51
C GLY A 91 -1.80 -6.92 20.02
N VAL A 92 -1.19 -6.40 18.96
CA VAL A 92 -1.66 -5.22 18.21
C VAL A 92 -2.54 -5.69 17.06
N GLN A 93 -3.67 -5.03 16.85
CA GLN A 93 -4.60 -5.32 15.77
C GLN A 93 -4.51 -4.26 14.68
N ALA A 94 -4.59 -4.69 13.43
CA ALA A 94 -4.83 -3.78 12.31
C ALA A 94 -6.18 -3.08 12.50
N GLY A 95 -6.33 -1.92 11.87
CA GLY A 95 -7.44 -1.01 12.04
C GLY A 95 -7.37 -0.14 13.30
N THR A 96 -6.18 0.04 13.90
CA THR A 96 -6.02 0.80 15.16
C THR A 96 -4.86 1.80 15.13
N ASP A 97 -4.88 2.75 16.07
CA ASP A 97 -3.73 3.60 16.37
C ASP A 97 -2.71 2.85 17.24
N CYS A 98 -1.58 2.53 16.63
CA CYS A 98 -0.49 1.75 17.20
C CYS A 98 0.62 2.64 17.81
N THR A 99 0.42 3.95 17.93
CA THR A 99 1.44 4.93 18.38
C THR A 99 2.03 4.55 19.74
N THR A 100 1.22 4.11 20.69
CA THR A 100 1.71 3.70 22.02
C THR A 100 2.41 2.34 21.97
N ALA A 101 1.88 1.41 21.17
CA ALA A 101 2.43 0.07 21.05
C ALA A 101 3.84 0.09 20.44
N ILE A 102 4.03 0.87 19.37
CA ILE A 102 5.32 0.94 18.67
C ILE A 102 6.41 1.62 19.51
N LYS A 103 6.06 2.58 20.38
CA LYS A 103 7.00 3.20 21.33
C LYS A 103 7.54 2.20 22.36
N ARG A 104 6.78 1.14 22.65
CA ARG A 104 7.18 0.06 23.57
C ARG A 104 7.85 -1.12 22.87
N SER A 105 7.87 -1.11 21.53
CA SER A 105 8.50 -2.16 20.73
C SER A 105 10.02 -2.03 20.79
N PRO A 106 10.77 -3.15 20.89
CA PRO A 106 12.24 -3.12 20.82
C PRO A 106 12.77 -2.64 19.45
N HIS A 107 11.92 -2.61 18.41
CA HIS A 107 12.30 -2.17 17.06
C HIS A 107 11.85 -0.74 16.74
N GLY A 108 10.95 -0.14 17.54
CA GLY A 108 10.46 1.22 17.31
C GLY A 108 9.84 1.42 15.92
N THR A 109 9.99 2.63 15.37
CA THR A 109 9.41 3.03 14.07
C THR A 109 10.17 2.52 12.85
N SER A 110 11.35 1.91 13.01
CA SER A 110 12.13 1.37 11.89
C SER A 110 11.37 0.30 11.09
N VAL A 111 10.43 -0.40 11.74
CA VAL A 111 9.58 -1.41 11.09
C VAL A 111 8.56 -0.81 10.11
N LEU A 112 8.40 0.52 10.11
CA LEU A 112 7.51 1.24 9.19
C LEU A 112 8.22 1.66 7.90
N GLU A 113 9.56 1.58 7.86
CA GLU A 113 10.34 1.99 6.70
C GLU A 113 9.99 1.14 5.48
N GLY A 114 9.66 1.81 4.37
CA GLY A 114 9.27 1.15 3.12
C GLY A 114 7.82 0.63 3.08
N LEU A 115 7.04 0.75 4.16
CA LEU A 115 5.62 0.48 4.10
C LEU A 115 4.90 1.59 3.30
N PRO A 116 3.89 1.26 2.49
CA PRO A 116 3.09 2.27 1.80
C PRO A 116 2.36 3.16 2.80
N ILE A 117 2.44 4.47 2.59
CA ILE A 117 1.60 5.46 3.28
C ILE A 117 0.32 5.62 2.47
N VAL A 118 -0.81 5.34 3.10
CA VAL A 118 -2.13 5.37 2.46
C VAL A 118 -3.00 6.52 2.95
N GLY A 119 -2.56 7.23 3.97
CA GLY A 119 -3.30 8.38 4.47
C GLY A 119 -2.85 8.93 5.82
N GLU A 120 -3.74 9.70 6.42
CA GLU A 120 -3.57 10.32 7.73
C GLU A 120 -4.79 10.04 8.61
N LEU A 121 -4.56 9.86 9.91
CA LEU A 121 -5.59 9.71 10.91
C LEU A 121 -5.99 11.09 11.43
N THR A 122 -7.25 11.50 11.18
CA THR A 122 -7.84 12.65 11.83
C THR A 122 -8.41 12.27 13.19
N LYS A 123 -8.33 13.22 14.13
CA LYS A 123 -9.05 13.14 15.40
C LYS A 123 -10.54 13.36 15.19
#